data_AF-T1AY21-F1
#
_entry.id   AF-T1AY21-F1
#
_cell.length_a   1.000
_cell.length_b   1.000
_cell.length_c   1.000
_cell.angle_alpha   90.00
_cell.angle_beta   90.00
_cell.angle_gamma   90.00
#
_symmetry.space_group_name_H-M   'P 1'
#
loop_
_entity.id
_entity.type
_entity.pdbx_description
1 polymer ?
#
loop_
_entity_poly.entity_id
_entity_poly.type
_entity_poly.pdbx_seq_one_letter_code
_entity_poly.pdbx_strand_id
1 'polypeptide(L)'
;MPKRKGGEELVYAKADVLKREKTDEVVRFVDYWKSVSGQLPEELVFDSQMTDHKGLAELHRRGITFLTLRERQPKEVERVLAFPESAWKTVTLSGENRVFRHPKVLEEQIEVSE
;
A
#
# COMPACT_ATOMS: atom_id res chain seq x y z
N MET A 1 24.17 14.69 14.41
CA MET A 1 23.23 14.00 13.51
C MET A 1 23.23 14.70 12.17
N PRO A 2 23.41 14.01 11.04
CA PRO A 2 23.30 14.65 9.73
C PRO A 2 21.87 15.18 9.57
N LYS A 3 21.73 16.44 9.15
CA LYS A 3 20.42 17.02 8.81
C LYS A 3 19.85 16.18 7.67
N ARG A 4 18.67 15.58 7.89
CA ARG A 4 17.87 15.02 6.78
C ARG A 4 17.70 16.15 5.76
N LYS A 5 17.98 15.89 4.47
CA LYS A 5 17.52 16.77 3.39
C LYS A 5 16.02 17.01 3.61
N GLY A 6 15.57 18.25 3.41
CA GLY A 6 14.15 18.59 3.51
C GLY A 6 13.33 17.67 2.59
N GLY A 7 12.11 17.32 3.01
CA GLY A 7 11.21 16.54 2.18
C GLY A 7 10.88 17.33 0.90
N GLU A 8 10.95 16.66 -0.24
CA GLU A 8 10.44 17.19 -1.50
C GLU A 8 8.96 16.79 -1.59
N GLU A 9 8.10 17.75 -1.95
CA GLU A 9 6.66 17.53 -2.08
C GLU A 9 6.26 17.68 -3.55
N LEU A 10 5.44 16.74 -4.04
CA LEU A 10 4.89 16.74 -5.38
C LEU A 10 3.37 16.69 -5.27
N VAL A 11 2.69 17.62 -5.93
CA VAL A 11 1.23 17.74 -5.91
C VAL A 11 0.65 17.10 -7.16
N TYR A 12 -0.18 16.08 -6.97
CA TYR A 12 -0.99 15.46 -8.01
C TYR A 12 -2.46 15.61 -7.66
N ALA A 13 -3.24 16.26 -8.53
CA ALA A 13 -4.66 16.48 -8.33
C ALA A 13 -5.41 16.34 -9.65
N LYS A 14 -6.48 15.55 -9.62
CA LYS A 14 -7.36 15.29 -10.77
C LYS A 14 -8.81 15.27 -10.29
N ALA A 15 -9.65 16.13 -10.84
CA ALA A 15 -11.02 16.35 -10.38
C ALA A 15 -12.10 15.80 -11.34
N ASP A 16 -11.69 15.43 -12.55
CA ASP A 16 -12.53 14.91 -13.63
C ASP A 16 -12.48 13.38 -13.74
N VAL A 17 -12.12 12.69 -12.64
CA VAL A 17 -12.04 11.23 -12.59
C VAL A 17 -13.45 10.63 -12.59
N LEU A 18 -13.76 9.85 -13.63
CA LEU A 18 -15.00 9.10 -13.66
C LEU A 18 -14.95 7.94 -12.66
N LYS A 19 -16.10 7.55 -12.10
CA LYS A 19 -16.17 6.43 -11.14
C LYS A 19 -15.54 5.13 -11.67
N ARG A 20 -15.65 4.87 -12.99
CA ARG A 20 -15.08 3.71 -13.67
C ARG A 20 -13.56 3.76 -13.83
N GLU A 21 -12.94 4.91 -13.60
CA GLU A 21 -11.49 5.16 -13.77
C GLU A 21 -10.77 5.23 -12.42
N LYS A 22 -11.52 5.29 -11.31
CA LYS A 22 -10.98 5.45 -9.95
C LYS A 22 -9.89 4.42 -9.61
N THR A 23 -10.06 3.17 -10.04
CA THR A 23 -9.13 2.06 -9.76
C THR A 23 -7.81 2.16 -10.54
N ASP A 24 -7.75 3.01 -11.57
CA ASP A 24 -6.52 3.23 -12.33
C ASP A 24 -5.63 4.31 -11.71
N GLU A 25 -6.17 5.12 -10.79
CA GLU A 25 -5.53 6.38 -10.37
C GLU A 25 -4.20 6.15 -9.65
N VAL A 26 -4.03 5.04 -8.93
CA VAL A 26 -2.72 4.69 -8.35
C VAL A 26 -1.67 4.43 -9.43
N VAL A 27 -2.03 3.70 -10.50
CA VAL A 27 -1.09 3.43 -11.60
C VAL A 27 -0.80 4.72 -12.39
N ARG A 28 -1.82 5.56 -12.61
CA ARG A 28 -1.65 6.87 -13.26
C ARG A 28 -0.76 7.80 -12.44
N PHE A 29 -0.87 7.77 -11.12
CA PHE A 29 0.03 8.51 -10.23
C PHE A 29 1.48 8.04 -10.38
N VAL A 30 1.71 6.73 -10.47
CA VAL A 30 3.06 6.17 -10.72
C VAL A 30 3.63 6.64 -12.06
N ASP A 31 2.81 6.68 -13.11
CA ASP A 31 3.23 7.21 -14.42
C ASP A 31 3.58 8.70 -14.33
N TYR A 32 2.76 9.48 -13.61
CA TYR A 32 3.01 10.89 -13.35
C TYR A 32 4.32 11.11 -12.58
N TRP A 33 4.52 10.36 -11.49
CA TRP A 33 5.73 10.39 -10.68
C TRP A 33 6.97 10.15 -11.53
N LYS A 34 6.94 9.14 -12.41
CA LYS A 34 8.05 8.84 -13.33
C LYS A 34 8.29 9.97 -14.32
N SER A 35 7.24 10.63 -14.81
CA SER A 35 7.40 11.75 -15.75
C SER A 35 8.08 12.97 -15.11
N VAL A 36 7.84 13.21 -13.81
CA VAL A 36 8.43 14.34 -13.08
C VAL A 36 9.81 14.01 -12.51
N SER A 37 9.98 12.83 -11.90
CA SER A 37 11.22 12.45 -11.21
C SER A 37 12.23 11.72 -12.10
N GLY A 38 11.80 11.22 -13.26
CA GLY A 38 12.61 10.39 -14.17
C GLY A 38 12.69 8.90 -13.79
N GLN A 39 12.15 8.49 -12.64
CA GLN A 39 12.22 7.12 -12.13
C GLN A 39 10.90 6.67 -11.49
N LEU A 40 10.69 5.36 -11.34
CA LEU A 40 9.54 4.85 -10.60
C LEU A 40 9.72 5.12 -9.08
N PRO A 41 8.63 5.24 -8.32
CA PRO A 41 8.73 5.31 -6.86
C PRO A 41 9.24 3.96 -6.32
N GLU A 42 10.16 4.01 -5.37
CA GLU A 42 10.68 2.79 -4.70
C GLU A 42 9.62 2.16 -3.78
N GLU A 43 8.91 3.02 -3.03
CA GLU A 43 7.83 2.64 -2.12
C GLU A 43 6.61 3.54 -2.33
N LEU A 44 5.42 2.95 -2.31
CA LEU A 44 4.15 3.66 -2.45
C LEU A 44 3.15 3.24 -1.35
N VAL A 45 2.61 4.22 -0.62
CA VAL A 45 1.56 4.01 0.39
C VAL A 45 0.28 4.69 -0.06
N PHE A 46 -0.82 3.93 -0.15
CA PHE A 46 -2.10 4.46 -0.67
C PHE A 46 -3.32 3.73 -0.11
N ASP A 47 -4.49 4.36 -0.18
CA ASP A 47 -5.75 3.79 0.30
C ASP A 47 -6.30 2.67 -0.61
N SER A 48 -6.99 1.71 0.01
CA SER A 48 -7.58 0.54 -0.64
C SER A 48 -8.48 0.83 -1.84
N GLN A 49 -9.15 1.98 -1.87
CA GLN A 49 -10.20 2.24 -2.87
C GLN A 49 -9.71 2.82 -4.18
N MET A 50 -8.42 3.12 -4.30
CA MET A 50 -7.83 3.77 -5.48
C MET A 50 -7.17 2.78 -6.43
N THR A 51 -7.27 1.48 -6.14
CA THR A 51 -6.80 0.41 -7.02
C THR A 51 -7.60 -0.87 -6.83
N ASP A 52 -7.40 -1.83 -7.73
CA ASP A 52 -7.91 -3.20 -7.67
C ASP A 52 -6.76 -4.22 -7.77
N HIS A 53 -7.07 -5.51 -7.81
CA HIS A 53 -6.04 -6.54 -7.93
C HIS A 53 -5.18 -6.41 -9.20
N LYS A 54 -5.75 -5.94 -10.32
CA LYS A 54 -5.00 -5.69 -11.56
C LYS A 54 -3.97 -4.59 -11.35
N GLY A 55 -4.36 -3.50 -10.70
CA GLY A 55 -3.45 -2.43 -10.34
C GLY A 55 -2.34 -2.89 -9.40
N LEU A 56 -2.66 -3.68 -8.37
CA LEU A 56 -1.65 -4.25 -7.48
C LEU A 56 -0.66 -5.17 -8.22
N ALA A 57 -1.15 -6.03 -9.12
CA ALA A 57 -0.32 -6.89 -9.96
C ALA A 57 0.60 -6.06 -10.87
N GLU A 58 0.09 -4.97 -11.44
CA GLU A 58 0.88 -4.04 -12.26
C GLU A 58 1.98 -3.33 -11.46
N LEU A 59 1.68 -2.86 -10.24
CA LEU A 59 2.70 -2.27 -9.35
C LEU A 59 3.81 -3.28 -9.03
N HIS A 60 3.42 -4.53 -8.71
CA HIS A 60 4.38 -5.58 -8.41
C HIS A 60 5.28 -5.90 -9.61
N ARG A 61 4.70 -6.03 -10.82
CA ARG A 61 5.48 -6.24 -12.07
C ARG A 61 6.45 -5.10 -12.37
N ARG A 62 6.07 -3.87 -12.02
CA ARG A 62 6.94 -2.69 -12.17
C ARG A 62 8.06 -2.62 -11.12
N GLY A 63 8.13 -3.58 -10.18
CA GLY A 63 9.13 -3.63 -9.13
C GLY A 63 8.92 -2.59 -8.02
N ILE A 64 7.70 -2.08 -7.87
CA ILE A 64 7.35 -1.07 -6.87
C ILE A 64 6.96 -1.77 -5.58
N THR A 65 7.61 -1.41 -4.47
CA THR A 65 7.15 -1.85 -3.14
C THR A 65 5.94 -1.02 -2.76
N PHE A 66 4.90 -1.64 -2.19
CA PHE A 66 3.73 -0.88 -1.78
C PHE A 66 3.09 -1.37 -0.48
N LEU A 67 2.41 -0.44 0.18
CA LEU A 67 1.55 -0.70 1.32
C LEU A 67 0.16 -0.11 1.04
N THR A 68 -0.86 -0.96 1.13
CA THR A 68 -2.25 -0.52 1.04
C THR A 68 -3.08 -1.26 2.07
N LEU A 69 -4.30 -0.77 2.30
CA LEU A 69 -5.27 -1.46 3.13
C LEU A 69 -5.99 -2.51 2.26
N ARG A 70 -6.19 -3.71 2.79
CA ARG A 70 -7.07 -4.69 2.14
C ARG A 70 -8.52 -4.33 2.44
N GLU A 71 -9.39 -4.37 1.44
CA GLU A 71 -10.81 -4.17 1.65
C GLU A 71 -11.34 -5.20 2.67
N ARG A 72 -12.13 -4.72 3.64
CA ARG A 72 -12.67 -5.56 4.72
C ARG A 72 -13.93 -6.31 4.25
N GLN A 73 -13.73 -7.29 3.39
CA GLN A 73 -14.81 -8.17 2.93
C GLN A 73 -15.12 -9.25 3.99
N PRO A 74 -16.40 -9.62 4.24
CA PRO A 74 -16.75 -10.60 5.26
C PRO A 74 -15.97 -11.92 5.16
N LYS A 75 -15.80 -12.45 3.94
CA LYS A 75 -15.03 -13.67 3.68
C LYS A 75 -13.56 -13.56 4.08
N GLU A 76 -12.95 -12.41 3.83
CA GLU A 76 -11.55 -12.17 4.20
C GLU A 76 -11.40 -12.04 5.72
N VAL A 77 -12.36 -11.39 6.39
CA VAL A 77 -12.39 -11.33 7.85
C VAL A 77 -12.54 -12.72 8.46
N GLU A 78 -13.49 -13.52 7.97
CA GLU A 78 -13.67 -14.91 8.40
C GLU A 78 -12.41 -15.75 8.20
N ARG A 79 -11.77 -15.64 7.03
CA ARG A 79 -10.52 -16.34 6.70
C ARG A 79 -9.40 -15.97 7.68
N VAL A 80 -9.17 -14.68 7.91
CA VAL A 80 -8.11 -14.20 8.82
C VAL A 80 -8.38 -14.63 10.26
N LEU A 81 -9.63 -14.61 10.72
CA LEU A 81 -10.01 -15.04 12.07
C LEU A 81 -9.92 -16.57 12.27
N ALA A 82 -9.93 -17.35 11.19
CA ALA A 82 -9.80 -18.81 11.26
C ALA A 82 -8.36 -19.31 11.48
N PHE A 83 -7.35 -18.43 11.36
CA PHE A 83 -5.95 -18.83 11.63
C PHE A 83 -5.74 -19.16 13.11
N PRO A 84 -5.01 -20.24 13.43
CA PRO A 84 -4.70 -20.58 14.82
C PRO A 84 -3.82 -19.51 15.45
N GLU A 85 -3.90 -19.34 16.78
CA GLU A 85 -3.08 -18.34 17.50
C GLU A 85 -1.58 -18.49 17.23
N SER A 86 -1.10 -19.71 17.01
CA SER A 86 0.30 -20.01 16.68
C SER A 86 0.79 -19.44 15.34
N ALA A 87 -0.11 -19.06 14.44
CA ALA A 87 0.24 -18.41 13.18
C ALA A 87 0.55 -16.91 13.36
N TRP A 88 0.11 -16.30 14.46
CA TRP A 88 0.28 -14.87 14.73
C TRP A 88 1.60 -14.62 15.45
N LYS A 89 2.32 -13.59 14.99
CA LYS A 89 3.55 -13.14 15.64
C LYS A 89 3.33 -11.76 16.25
N THR A 90 3.75 -11.57 17.49
CA THR A 90 3.80 -10.23 18.09
C THR A 90 5.08 -9.54 17.61
N VAL A 91 4.95 -8.42 16.92
CA VAL A 91 6.09 -7.58 16.53
C VAL A 91 6.18 -6.38 17.45
N THR A 92 7.38 -5.82 17.62
CA THR A 92 7.59 -4.60 18.41
C THR A 92 7.92 -3.44 17.49
N LEU A 93 7.08 -2.41 17.53
CA LEU A 93 7.29 -1.19 16.75
C LEU A 93 8.10 -0.18 17.58
N SER A 94 9.25 0.24 17.07
CA SER A 94 10.06 1.31 17.69
C SER A 94 9.47 2.70 17.43
N GLY A 95 9.49 3.58 18.44
CA GLY A 95 9.05 4.97 18.34
C GLY A 95 8.64 5.53 19.71
N GLU A 96 9.07 6.76 20.02
CA GLU A 96 9.02 7.30 21.39
C GLU A 96 7.58 7.44 21.95
N ASN A 97 6.56 7.59 21.10
CA ASN A 97 5.18 7.88 21.52
C ASN A 97 4.10 6.99 20.87
N ARG A 98 4.39 5.71 20.56
CA ARG A 98 3.37 4.81 19.99
C ARG A 98 2.39 4.30 21.07
N VAL A 99 1.09 4.49 20.83
CA VAL A 99 -0.02 3.91 21.61
C VAL A 99 -0.09 2.39 21.42
N PHE A 100 0.13 1.89 20.20
CA PHE A 100 0.15 0.47 19.87
C PHE A 100 1.58 0.01 19.56
N ARG A 101 2.26 -0.53 20.59
CA ARG A 101 3.68 -0.95 20.48
C ARG A 101 3.86 -2.41 20.05
N HIS A 102 2.90 -3.26 20.36
CA HIS A 102 3.01 -4.72 20.19
C HIS A 102 1.85 -5.31 19.37
N PRO A 103 1.69 -4.93 18.08
CA PRO A 103 0.65 -5.54 17.26
C PRO A 103 0.96 -7.02 16.97
N LYS A 104 -0.11 -7.81 16.83
CA LYS A 104 -0.03 -9.15 16.24
C LYS A 104 -0.13 -9.05 14.73
N VAL A 105 0.78 -9.71 14.02
CA VAL A 105 0.81 -9.76 12.56
C VAL A 105 0.69 -11.20 12.08
N LEU A 106 -0.04 -11.36 10.98
CA LEU A 106 -0.09 -12.58 10.18
C LEU A 106 0.56 -12.22 8.84
N GLU A 107 1.58 -12.98 8.45
CA GLU A 107 2.29 -12.80 7.19
C GLU A 107 1.96 -13.96 6.26
N GLU A 108 1.59 -13.63 5.03
CA GLU A 108 1.21 -14.60 4.00
C GLU A 108 1.70 -14.09 2.65
N GLN A 109 2.18 -15.01 1.81
CA GLN A 109 2.37 -14.74 0.39
C GLN A 109 1.11 -15.16 -0.35
N ILE A 110 0.54 -14.23 -1.11
CA ILE A 110 -0.64 -14.48 -1.94
C ILE A 110 -0.30 -14.22 -3.40
N GLU A 111 -1.01 -14.92 -4.27
CA GLU A 111 -1.04 -14.57 -5.69
C GLU A 111 -2.14 -13.53 -5.90
N VAL A 112 -1.78 -12.43 -6.55
CA VAL A 112 -2.73 -11.39 -6.92
C VAL A 112 -3.07 -11.61 -8.39
N SER A 113 -4.28 -12.10 -8.66
CA SER A 113 -4.76 -12.40 -10.01
C SER A 113 -5.06 -11.12 -10.80
N GLU A 114 -4.76 -11.14 -12.10
CA GLU A 114 -5.29 -10.17 -13.06
C GLU A 114 -6.81 -10.33 -13.29
#